data_AF-A0A1F9UIV1-F1
#
_entry.id   AF-A0A1F9UIV1-F1
#
_cell.length_a   1.000
_cell.length_b   1.000
_cell.length_c   1.000
_cell.angle_alpha   90.00
_cell.angle_beta   90.00
_cell.angle_gamma   90.00
#
_symmetry.space_group_name_H-M   'P 1'
#
loop_
_entity.id
_entity.type
_entity.pdbx_description
1 polymer ?
#
loop_
_entity_poly.entity_id
_entity_poly.type
_entity_poly.pdbx_seq_one_letter_code
_entity_poly.pdbx_strand_id
1 'polypeptide(L)' 'MRYFDYETVASEAKIPTDKLAVLAKSVRQDFPIDDMLYELHLMRVCSAIQAGFVSLEKTLHLGKAA' A
#
# COMPACT_ATOMS: atom_id res chain seq x y z
N MET A 1 -5.86 -13.44 11.04
CA MET A 1 -7.07 -12.59 10.92
C MET A 1 -6.69 -11.42 10.03
N ARG A 2 -7.58 -10.97 9.14
CA ARG A 2 -7.42 -9.69 8.44
C ARG A 2 -8.08 -8.59 9.29
N TYR A 3 -7.35 -7.52 9.53
CA TYR A 3 -7.81 -6.32 10.24
C TYR A 3 -8.39 -5.28 9.28
N PHE A 4 -7.82 -5.15 8.09
CA PHE A 4 -8.20 -4.12 7.11
C PHE A 4 -8.29 -4.68 5.69
N ASP A 5 -9.34 -4.30 4.96
CA ASP A 5 -9.51 -4.66 3.54
C ASP A 5 -8.85 -3.62 2.63
N TYR A 6 -7.52 -3.69 2.52
CA TYR A 6 -6.76 -2.82 1.61
C TYR A 6 -6.95 -3.19 0.13
N GLU A 7 -7.43 -4.40 -0.18
CA GLU A 7 -7.60 -4.87 -1.57
C GLU A 7 -8.77 -4.16 -2.24
N THR A 8 -9.89 -4.01 -1.52
CA THR A 8 -11.03 -3.21 -1.99
C THR A 8 -10.62 -1.76 -2.24
N VAL A 9 -9.90 -1.14 -1.29
CA VAL A 9 -9.41 0.25 -1.45
C VAL A 9 -8.45 0.38 -2.63
N ALA A 10 -7.54 -0.58 -2.82
CA ALA A 10 -6.62 -0.59 -3.96
C ALA A 10 -7.36 -0.70 -5.30
N SER A 11 -8.42 -1.53 -5.35
CA SER A 11 -9.28 -1.69 -6.53
C SER A 11 -10.01 -0.38 -6.86
N GLU A 12 -10.60 0.28 -5.86
CA GLU A 12 -11.26 1.58 -6.05
C GLU A 12 -10.27 2.69 -6.46
N ALA A 13 -9.04 2.62 -5.96
CA ALA A 13 -7.94 3.49 -6.35
C ALA A 13 -7.38 3.18 -7.75
N LYS A 14 -7.92 2.16 -8.45
CA LYS A 14 -7.45 1.67 -9.75
C LYS A 14 -5.97 1.29 -9.75
N ILE A 15 -5.46 0.79 -8.63
CA ILE A 15 -4.07 0.33 -8.50
C ILE A 15 -3.98 -1.07 -9.12
N PRO A 16 -3.15 -1.26 -10.16
CA PRO A 16 -2.94 -2.58 -10.76
C PRO A 16 -2.35 -3.57 -9.75
N THR A 17 -2.74 -4.85 -9.83
CA THR A 17 -2.33 -5.90 -8.88
C THR A 17 -0.81 -6.08 -8.80
N ASP A 18 -0.09 -5.94 -9.91
CA ASP A 18 1.38 -5.99 -9.95
C ASP A 18 2.00 -4.84 -9.14
N LYS A 19 1.42 -3.63 -9.23
CA LYS A 19 1.87 -2.47 -8.46
C LYS A 19 1.49 -2.58 -6.98
N LEU A 20 0.30 -3.10 -6.68
CA LEU A 20 -0.13 -3.38 -5.31
C LEU A 20 0.81 -4.37 -4.64
N ALA A 21 1.23 -5.43 -5.33
CA ALA A 21 2.19 -6.39 -4.80
C ALA A 21 3.55 -5.75 -4.47
N VAL A 22 4.01 -4.78 -5.26
CA VAL A 22 5.24 -4.02 -4.98
C VAL A 22 5.07 -3.14 -3.73
N LEU A 23 3.95 -2.41 -3.63
CA LEU A 23 3.63 -1.60 -2.45
C LEU A 23 3.53 -2.46 -1.19
N ALA A 24 2.81 -3.57 -1.26
CA ALA A 24 2.67 -4.54 -0.18
C ALA A 24 4.05 -5.04 0.28
N LYS A 25 4.91 -5.43 -0.65
CA LYS A 25 6.27 -5.90 -0.32
C LYS A 25 7.07 -4.80 0.39
N SER A 26 6.98 -3.56 -0.07
CA SER A 26 7.67 -2.42 0.56
C SER A 26 7.17 -2.18 1.98
N VAL A 27 5.85 -2.08 2.17
CA VAL A 27 5.26 -1.85 3.51
C VAL A 27 5.54 -3.02 4.46
N ARG A 28 5.64 -4.25 3.94
CA ARG A 28 5.97 -5.41 4.77
C ARG A 28 7.40 -5.38 5.31
N GLN A 29 8.33 -4.67 4.66
CA GLN A 29 9.69 -4.48 5.19
C GLN A 29 9.69 -3.62 6.46
N ASP A 30 8.79 -2.63 6.53
CA ASP A 30 8.63 -1.76 7.70
C ASP A 30 7.90 -2.46 8.86
N PHE A 31 7.02 -3.40 8.55
CA PHE A 31 6.22 -4.15 9.53
C PHE A 31 6.30 -5.69 9.33
N PRO A 32 7.47 -6.33 9.54
CA PRO A 32 7.67 -7.73 9.16
C PRO A 32 6.78 -8.75 9.88
N ILE A 33 6.33 -8.42 11.10
CA ILE A 33 5.54 -9.30 11.97
C ILE A 33 4.23 -8.66 12.47
N ASP A 34 4.04 -7.37 12.26
CA ASP A 34 2.84 -6.65 12.70
C ASP A 34 1.84 -6.56 11.54
N ASP A 35 0.95 -7.56 11.47
CA ASP A 35 -0.04 -7.67 10.41
C ASP A 35 -1.04 -6.50 10.43
N MET A 36 -1.41 -6.02 11.61
CA MET A 36 -2.36 -4.91 11.76
C MET A 36 -1.76 -3.60 11.21
N LEU A 37 -0.52 -3.26 11.60
CA LEU A 37 0.13 -2.05 11.09
C LEU A 37 0.48 -2.16 9.61
N TYR A 38 0.88 -3.34 9.15
CA TYR A 38 1.09 -3.62 7.73
C TYR A 38 -0.18 -3.32 6.91
N GLU A 39 -1.30 -3.92 7.29
CA GLU A 39 -2.56 -3.77 6.55
C GLU A 39 -3.10 -2.33 6.62
N LEU A 40 -2.98 -1.67 7.78
CA LEU A 40 -3.36 -0.27 7.97
C LEU A 40 -2.54 0.67 7.07
N HIS A 41 -1.22 0.51 7.03
CA HIS A 41 -0.37 1.37 6.21
C HIS A 41 -0.64 1.16 4.73
N LEU A 42 -0.82 -0.09 4.29
CA LEU A 42 -1.12 -0.39 2.90
C LEU A 42 -2.46 0.22 2.47
N MET A 43 -3.48 0.12 3.32
CA MET A 43 -4.77 0.80 3.11
C MET A 43 -4.60 2.32 3.00
N ARG A 44 -3.88 2.96 3.93
CA ARG A 44 -3.67 4.42 3.94
C ARG A 44 -2.93 4.90 2.69
N VAL A 45 -1.95 4.14 2.22
CA VAL A 45 -1.25 4.43 0.96
C VAL A 45 -2.22 4.36 -0.22
N CYS A 46 -3.06 3.32 -0.30
CA CYS A 46 -4.06 3.19 -1.35
C CYS A 46 -5.07 4.35 -1.32
N SER A 47 -5.57 4.74 -0.14
CA SER A 47 -6.47 5.90 0.01
C SER A 47 -5.79 7.22 -0.38
N ALA A 48 -4.51 7.39 -0.07
CA ALA A 48 -3.77 8.60 -0.45
C ALA A 48 -3.55 8.70 -1.96
N ILE A 49 -3.37 7.56 -2.64
CA ILE A 49 -3.31 7.47 -4.11
C ILE A 49 -4.69 7.79 -4.70
N GLN A 50 -5.76 7.19 -4.16
CA GLN A 50 -7.14 7.43 -4.61
C GLN A 50 -7.53 8.91 -4.50
N ALA A 51 -7.15 9.57 -3.40
CA ALA A 51 -7.41 10.99 -3.15
C ALA A 51 -6.49 11.93 -3.95
N GLY A 52 -5.50 11.40 -4.69
CA GLY A 52 -4.56 12.19 -5.48
C GLY A 52 -3.51 12.93 -4.66
N PHE A 53 -3.36 12.65 -3.37
CA PHE A 53 -2.33 13.26 -2.51
C PHE A 53 -0.92 12.81 -2.87
N VAL A 54 -0.79 11.58 -3.37
CA VAL A 54 0.46 10.99 -3.85
C VAL A 54 0.24 10.29 -5.18
N SER A 55 1.22 10.35 -6.07
CA SER A 55 1.16 9.58 -7.32
C SER A 55 1.66 8.15 -7.08
N LEU A 56 1.00 7.17 -7.70
CA LEU A 56 1.38 5.76 -7.62
C LEU A 56 2.86 5.54 -7.97
N GLU A 57 3.32 6.20 -9.04
CA GLU A 57 4.72 6.11 -9.47
C GLU A 57 5.68 6.61 -8.40
N LYS A 58 5.41 7.78 -7.80
CA LYS A 58 6.27 8.35 -6.76
C LYS A 58 6.33 7.46 -5.52
N THR A 59 5.21 6.86 -5.13
CA THR A 59 5.14 5.93 -4.00
C THR A 59 5.97 4.67 -4.24
N LEU A 60 5.95 4.12 -5.46
CA LEU A 60 6.75 2.95 -5.82
C LEU A 60 8.27 3.22 -5.81
N HIS A 61 8.69 4.47 -6.02
CA HIS A 61 10.09 4.87 -5.98
C HIS A 61 10.60 5.17 -4.56
N LEU A 62 9.73 5.60 -3.64
CA LEU A 62 10.09 5.89 -2.25
C LEU A 62 10.55 4.64 -1.48
N GLY A 63 9.95 3.47 -1.74
CA GLY A 63 10.35 2.19 -1.12
C GLY A 63 11.71 1.63 -1.56
N LYS A 64 12.41 2.29 -2.49
CA LYS A 64 13.76 1.87 -2.96
C LYS A 64 14.90 2.67 -2.33
N ALA A 65 14.61 3.71 -1.56
CA ALA A 65 15.62 4.65 -1.06
C ALA A 65 15.92 4.53 0.46
N ALA A 66 15.39 3.49 1.12
CA ALA A 66 15.65 3.20 2.53
C ALA A 66 16.43 1.89 2.68
#